data_AF-A0A920EY02-F1
#
_entry.id   AF-A0A920EY02-F1
#
_cell.length_a   1.000
_cell.length_b   1.000
_cell.length_c   1.000
_cell.angle_alpha   90.00
_cell.angle_beta   90.00
_cell.angle_gamma   90.00
#
_symmetry.space_group_name_H-M   'P 1'
#
loop_
_entity.id
_entity.type
_entity.pdbx_description
1 polymer ?
#
loop_
_entity_poly.entity_id
_entity_poly.type
_entity_poly.pdbx_seq_one_letter_code
_entity_poly.pdbx_strand_id
1 'polypeptide(L)'
;MNSTRRYGDRFGLIGFDNKFRQDWFMPATQRIPVNFDTLNLQFPPGKTGRGHKGLMEAPNWLPKEKCLLFFISDFHISLNLLSYFFSRTISHQVVPIILEDEVEHSGYDRFGFAFLSDSETRRKKLVLLTKKFKDSLKENYRKRDQQLLTICRQFNSMPVKILGDFDPKELTEYFFGY
;
A
#
# COMPACT_ATOMS: atom_id res chain seq x y z
N MET A 1 25.44 10.22 -6.34
CA MET A 1 24.12 10.47 -5.74
C MET A 1 24.03 11.94 -5.34
N ASN A 2 23.59 12.80 -6.25
CA ASN A 2 23.31 14.20 -5.94
C ASN A 2 21.84 14.35 -5.61
N SER A 3 21.58 14.76 -4.37
CA SER A 3 20.27 14.95 -3.78
C SER A 3 19.36 15.84 -4.63
N THR A 4 18.12 15.41 -4.84
CA THR A 4 17.03 16.17 -5.46
C THR A 4 16.54 17.37 -4.63
N ARG A 5 17.31 17.86 -3.65
CA ARG A 5 17.00 19.09 -2.90
C ARG A 5 17.08 20.40 -3.73
N ARG A 6 17.34 20.33 -5.05
CA ARG A 6 17.53 21.51 -5.92
C ARG A 6 16.55 21.68 -7.07
N TYR A 7 15.59 20.78 -7.29
CA TYR A 7 14.55 20.97 -8.32
C TYR A 7 13.21 21.16 -7.63
N GLY A 8 12.45 22.19 -8.02
CA GLY A 8 11.21 22.67 -7.38
C GLY A 8 10.00 21.72 -7.48
N ASP A 9 10.23 20.42 -7.34
CA ASP A 9 9.21 19.39 -7.31
C ASP A 9 8.34 19.55 -6.07
N ARG A 10 7.03 19.41 -6.28
CA ARG A 10 6.03 19.49 -5.23
C ARG A 10 5.78 18.10 -4.68
N PHE A 11 5.77 17.95 -3.36
CA PHE A 11 5.43 16.70 -2.69
C PHE A 11 4.20 16.90 -1.82
N GLY A 12 3.35 15.88 -1.79
CA GLY A 12 2.14 15.85 -0.97
C GLY A 12 1.91 14.44 -0.41
N LEU A 13 0.96 14.34 0.51
CA LEU A 13 0.59 13.12 1.19
C LEU A 13 -0.94 13.06 1.29
N ILE A 14 -1.51 11.90 0.99
CA ILE A 14 -2.94 11.65 1.15
C ILE A 14 -3.09 10.34 1.91
N GLY A 15 -3.51 10.43 3.17
CA GLY A 15 -3.89 9.28 3.98
C GLY A 15 -5.40 9.06 3.97
N PHE A 16 -5.79 7.80 4.07
CA PHE A 16 -7.19 7.40 4.18
C PHE A 16 -7.33 6.14 5.02
N ASP A 17 -8.54 5.92 5.52
CA ASP A 17 -9.01 4.65 6.07
C ASP A 17 -10.41 4.36 5.49
N ASN A 18 -11.41 4.13 6.34
CA ASN A 18 -12.80 4.11 5.92
C ASN A 18 -13.32 5.47 5.43
N LYS A 19 -12.56 6.54 5.60
CA LYS A 19 -12.81 7.87 5.06
C LYS A 19 -11.49 8.56 4.70
N PHE A 20 -11.56 9.65 3.96
CA PHE A 20 -10.41 10.55 3.84
C PHE A 20 -9.97 11.08 5.21
N ARG A 21 -8.64 11.14 5.44
CA ARG A 21 -8.05 11.59 6.70
C ARG A 21 -7.35 12.93 6.51
N GLN A 22 -8.04 14.00 6.88
CA GLN A 22 -7.50 15.36 6.83
C GLN A 22 -6.26 15.53 7.73
N ASP A 23 -6.19 14.78 8.83
CA ASP A 23 -5.03 14.72 9.70
C ASP A 23 -3.81 14.04 9.07
N TRP A 24 -4.01 13.33 7.95
CA TRP A 24 -2.97 12.68 7.13
C TRP A 24 -2.92 13.27 5.72
N PHE A 25 -3.29 14.53 5.58
CA PHE A 25 -3.29 15.23 4.30
C PHE A 25 -2.26 16.35 4.28
N MET A 26 -1.40 16.33 3.27
CA MET A 26 -0.49 17.40 2.93
C MET A 26 -0.66 17.70 1.45
N PRO A 27 -1.10 18.92 1.07
CA PRO A 27 -1.20 19.28 -0.34
C PRO A 27 0.19 19.29 -0.98
N ALA A 28 0.25 19.10 -2.30
CA ALA A 28 1.51 19.09 -3.04
C ALA A 28 2.19 20.48 -3.00
N THR A 29 3.23 20.65 -2.18
CA THR A 29 3.96 21.92 -2.00
C THR A 29 5.45 21.77 -2.26
N GLN A 30 6.11 22.85 -2.71
CA GLN A 30 7.56 22.88 -3.00
C GLN A 30 8.43 22.83 -1.72
N ARG A 31 7.87 23.26 -0.59
CA ARG A 31 8.47 23.13 0.72
C ARG A 31 7.75 22.00 1.42
N ILE A 32 8.50 20.97 1.77
CA ILE A 32 8.03 19.91 2.65
C ILE A 32 8.44 20.33 4.07
N PRO A 33 7.53 20.81 4.94
CA PRO A 33 7.82 20.97 6.35
C PRO A 33 7.74 19.62 7.09
N VAL A 34 8.10 18.51 6.42
CA VAL A 34 8.09 17.18 7.02
C VAL A 34 9.40 17.05 7.78
N ASN A 35 9.30 17.21 9.10
CA ASN A 35 10.21 16.51 9.98
C ASN A 35 9.72 15.04 10.05
N PHE A 36 10.55 14.07 9.70
CA PHE A 36 10.18 12.64 9.80
C PHE A 36 9.74 12.25 11.22
N ASP A 37 10.24 12.94 12.26
CA ASP A 37 9.78 12.76 13.65
C ASP A 37 8.31 13.16 13.83
N THR A 38 7.82 14.12 13.05
CA THR A 38 6.41 14.56 13.07
C THR A 38 5.48 13.65 12.27
N LEU A 39 5.98 12.82 11.35
CA LEU A 39 5.17 11.81 10.66
C LEU A 39 4.83 10.66 11.61
N ASN A 40 5.79 10.19 12.41
CA ASN A 40 5.53 9.16 13.43
C ASN A 40 4.48 9.63 14.46
N LEU A 41 4.43 10.92 14.77
CA LEU A 41 3.40 11.53 15.62
C LEU A 41 2.03 11.64 14.92
N GLN A 42 2.00 11.76 13.58
CA GLN A 42 0.77 11.85 12.78
C GLN A 42 0.10 10.49 12.58
N PHE A 43 0.85 9.37 12.56
CA PHE A 43 0.32 8.02 12.43
C PHE A 43 0.40 7.19 13.73
N PRO A 44 -0.19 7.61 14.85
CA PRO A 44 -0.09 6.87 16.09
C PRO A 44 -0.79 5.50 15.97
N PRO A 45 -0.18 4.41 16.47
CA PRO A 45 -0.76 3.09 16.43
C PRO A 45 -2.17 3.08 17.02
N GLY A 46 -3.16 2.64 16.24
CA GLY A 46 -4.53 2.44 16.70
C GLY A 46 -5.49 3.62 16.58
N LYS A 47 -5.12 4.73 15.92
CA LYS A 47 -6.07 5.78 15.48
C LYS A 47 -6.66 5.56 14.07
N THR A 48 -6.49 4.39 13.49
CA THR A 48 -7.05 4.01 12.17
C THR A 48 -8.51 3.60 12.30
N GLY A 49 -9.37 4.14 11.44
CA GLY A 49 -10.69 3.56 11.15
C GLY A 49 -10.55 2.22 10.42
N ARG A 50 -11.61 1.41 10.44
CA ARG A 50 -11.61 0.09 9.79
C ARG A 50 -12.17 0.19 8.37
N GLY A 51 -11.38 -0.25 7.39
CA GLY A 51 -11.78 -0.35 5.99
C GLY A 51 -11.11 0.69 5.09
N HIS A 52 -11.53 0.70 3.83
CA HIS A 52 -10.78 1.32 2.73
C HIS A 52 -11.57 2.37 1.97
N LYS A 53 -12.82 2.64 2.37
CA LYS A 53 -13.77 3.45 1.59
C LYS A 53 -13.27 4.87 1.30
N GLY A 54 -12.37 5.41 2.13
CA GLY A 54 -11.73 6.70 1.89
C GLY A 54 -10.93 6.77 0.59
N LEU A 55 -10.53 5.62 0.03
CA LEU A 55 -9.88 5.54 -1.28
C LEU A 55 -10.77 6.12 -2.40
N MET A 56 -12.10 6.12 -2.27
CA MET A 56 -12.98 6.75 -3.26
C MET A 56 -12.88 8.27 -3.27
N GLU A 57 -12.52 8.86 -2.14
CA GLU A 57 -12.40 10.31 -1.96
C GLU A 57 -10.99 10.80 -2.31
N ALA A 58 -9.96 9.95 -2.16
CA ALA A 58 -8.56 10.31 -2.38
C ALA A 58 -8.29 10.99 -3.74
N PRO A 59 -8.84 10.54 -4.88
CA PRO A 59 -8.64 11.21 -6.17
C PRO A 59 -9.09 12.68 -6.20
N ASN A 60 -10.05 13.08 -5.35
CA ASN A 60 -10.54 14.46 -5.31
C ASN A 60 -9.52 15.44 -4.71
N TRP A 61 -8.51 14.93 -4.02
CA TRP A 61 -7.46 15.70 -3.34
C TRP A 61 -6.15 15.73 -4.14
N LEU A 62 -6.13 15.09 -5.31
CA LEU A 62 -4.98 15.11 -6.21
C LEU A 62 -4.85 16.47 -6.93
N PRO A 63 -3.63 16.88 -7.28
CA PRO A 63 -3.44 18.05 -8.12
C PRO A 63 -4.08 17.84 -9.49
N LYS A 64 -4.55 18.92 -10.13
CA LYS A 64 -5.09 18.86 -11.49
C LYS A 64 -4.04 18.51 -12.55
N GLU A 65 -2.79 18.84 -12.26
CA GLU A 65 -1.64 18.55 -13.13
C GLU A 65 -1.22 17.08 -12.99
N LYS A 66 -0.66 16.51 -14.07
CA LYS A 66 -0.11 15.15 -14.05
C LYS A 66 0.98 15.04 -12.98
N CYS A 67 0.92 13.98 -12.19
CA CYS A 67 1.89 13.70 -11.14
C CYS A 67 2.19 12.20 -11.06
N LEU A 68 3.26 11.87 -10.34
CA LEU A 68 3.65 10.51 -9.98
C LEU A 68 3.07 10.19 -8.60
N LEU A 69 2.28 9.12 -8.52
CA LEU A 69 1.59 8.68 -7.31
C LEU A 69 2.16 7.37 -6.83
N PHE A 70 2.71 7.38 -5.62
CA PHE A 70 3.12 6.17 -4.91
C PHE A 70 1.96 5.70 -4.03
N PHE A 71 1.31 4.60 -4.41
CA PHE A 71 0.20 4.04 -3.65
C PHE A 71 0.72 2.92 -2.75
N ILE A 72 1.00 3.26 -1.49
CA ILE A 72 1.56 2.36 -0.48
C ILE A 72 0.42 1.70 0.32
N SER A 73 0.37 0.37 0.31
CA SER A 73 -0.61 -0.42 1.06
C SER A 73 -0.16 -1.90 1.11
N ASP A 74 -0.76 -2.70 1.98
CA ASP A 74 -0.73 -4.16 1.92
C ASP A 74 -1.67 -4.73 0.81
N PHE A 75 -2.42 -3.87 0.11
CA PHE A 75 -3.35 -4.20 -0.98
C PHE A 75 -4.41 -5.26 -0.63
N HIS A 76 -4.78 -5.39 0.65
CA HIS A 76 -5.96 -6.16 1.07
C HIS A 76 -7.31 -5.48 0.73
N ILE A 77 -7.25 -4.34 0.06
CA ILE A 77 -8.37 -3.55 -0.46
C ILE A 77 -9.16 -4.32 -1.54
N SER A 78 -10.49 -4.16 -1.60
CA SER A 78 -11.30 -4.84 -2.61
C SER A 78 -10.92 -4.45 -4.05
N LEU A 79 -10.92 -5.44 -4.96
CA LEU A 79 -10.59 -5.24 -6.38
C LEU A 79 -11.44 -4.15 -7.04
N ASN A 80 -12.73 -4.06 -6.70
CA ASN A 80 -13.64 -3.05 -7.25
C ASN A 80 -13.21 -1.64 -6.86
N LEU A 81 -12.76 -1.45 -5.62
CA LEU A 81 -12.30 -0.15 -5.14
C LEU A 81 -10.98 0.24 -5.79
N LEU A 82 -10.10 -0.74 -5.99
CA LEU A 82 -8.83 -0.54 -6.67
C LEU A 82 -9.03 -0.16 -8.15
N SER A 83 -9.91 -0.86 -8.87
CA SER A 83 -10.29 -0.50 -10.24
C SER A 83 -10.92 0.89 -10.32
N TYR A 84 -11.77 1.24 -9.34
CA TYR A 84 -12.33 2.58 -9.26
C TYR A 84 -11.22 3.62 -9.12
N PHE A 85 -10.30 3.44 -8.17
CA PHE A 85 -9.20 4.36 -7.94
C PHE A 85 -8.36 4.56 -9.22
N PHE A 86 -7.87 3.48 -9.82
CA PHE A 86 -7.06 3.58 -11.04
C PHE A 86 -7.80 4.26 -12.19
N SER A 87 -9.11 4.01 -12.33
CA SER A 87 -9.93 4.66 -13.37
C SER A 87 -10.02 6.19 -13.17
N ARG A 88 -10.04 6.63 -11.90
CA ARG A 88 -10.11 8.04 -11.51
C ARG A 88 -8.75 8.74 -11.56
N THR A 89 -7.66 8.00 -11.60
CA THR A 89 -6.31 8.53 -11.62
C THR A 89 -5.58 8.28 -12.94
N ILE A 90 -6.29 8.00 -14.03
CA ILE A 90 -5.70 7.65 -15.34
C ILE A 90 -4.83 8.77 -15.94
N SER A 91 -5.06 10.02 -15.54
CA SER A 91 -4.22 11.18 -15.91
C SER A 91 -2.88 11.21 -15.17
N HIS A 92 -2.71 10.41 -14.12
CA HIS A 92 -1.52 10.33 -13.29
C HIS A 92 -0.76 9.03 -13.57
N GLN A 93 0.54 9.04 -13.27
CA GLN A 93 1.31 7.80 -13.26
C GLN A 93 1.21 7.21 -11.85
N VAL A 94 0.59 6.04 -11.72
CA VAL A 94 0.47 5.36 -10.43
C VAL A 94 1.49 4.23 -10.35
N VAL A 95 2.24 4.20 -9.25
CA VAL A 95 3.16 3.13 -8.89
C VAL A 95 2.65 2.52 -7.57
N PRO A 96 1.96 1.37 -7.65
CA PRO A 96 1.57 0.61 -6.47
C PRO A 96 2.81 0.10 -5.74
N ILE A 97 2.88 0.33 -4.43
CA ILE A 97 3.92 -0.17 -3.55
C ILE A 97 3.25 -1.12 -2.55
N ILE A 98 3.43 -2.41 -2.78
CA ILE A 98 2.86 -3.48 -1.99
C ILE A 98 3.81 -3.80 -0.84
N LEU A 99 3.33 -3.64 0.39
CA LEU A 99 4.05 -4.06 1.59
C LEU A 99 3.70 -5.53 1.87
N GLU A 100 4.68 -6.42 1.74
CA GLU A 100 4.52 -7.85 2.02
C GLU A 100 5.10 -8.20 3.40
N ASP A 101 4.45 -9.14 4.10
CA ASP A 101 4.94 -9.70 5.36
C ASP A 101 5.62 -11.06 5.08
N GLU A 102 6.81 -11.28 5.63
CA GLU A 102 7.59 -12.52 5.47
C GLU A 102 6.81 -13.79 5.84
N VAL A 103 5.87 -13.67 6.79
CA VAL A 103 4.99 -14.77 7.21
C VAL A 103 4.04 -15.20 6.09
N GLU A 104 3.67 -14.29 5.20
CA GLU A 104 2.79 -14.58 4.05
C GLU A 104 3.50 -15.46 3.01
N HIS A 105 4.81 -15.32 2.88
CA HIS A 105 5.62 -16.03 1.89
C HIS A 105 6.20 -17.36 2.41
N SER A 106 6.76 -17.35 3.62
CA SER A 106 7.38 -18.53 4.25
C SER A 106 6.36 -19.52 4.82
N GLY A 107 5.20 -19.01 5.25
CA GLY A 107 4.19 -19.78 5.97
C GLY A 107 4.61 -20.13 7.39
N TYR A 108 3.66 -20.62 8.19
CA TYR A 108 3.96 -21.02 9.57
C TYR A 108 4.77 -22.33 9.59
N ASP A 109 5.97 -22.33 10.17
CA ASP A 109 6.87 -23.51 10.18
C ASP A 109 6.38 -24.69 11.04
N ARG A 110 5.44 -24.47 11.97
CA ARG A 110 4.99 -25.51 12.92
C ARG A 110 3.58 -26.02 12.60
N PHE A 111 3.33 -27.31 12.83
CA PHE A 111 1.97 -27.84 12.96
C PHE A 111 1.48 -27.52 14.38
N GLY A 112 0.25 -27.04 14.51
CA GLY A 112 -0.31 -26.70 15.81
C GLY A 112 -1.42 -25.67 15.71
N PHE A 113 -1.86 -25.18 16.86
CA PHE A 113 -2.83 -24.10 16.93
C PHE A 113 -2.12 -22.75 16.84
N ALA A 114 -2.67 -21.84 16.06
CA ALA A 114 -2.25 -20.44 16.01
C ALA A 114 -3.46 -19.52 16.14
N PHE A 115 -3.25 -18.35 16.74
CA PHE A 115 -4.23 -17.28 16.70
C PHE A 115 -4.00 -16.44 15.45
N LEU A 116 -4.88 -16.58 14.46
CA LEU A 116 -4.90 -15.66 13.33
C LEU A 116 -5.54 -14.35 13.81
N SER A 117 -4.78 -13.26 13.75
CA SER A 117 -5.30 -11.93 14.02
C SER A 117 -5.66 -11.30 12.68
N ASP A 118 -6.95 -11.05 12.47
CA ASP A 118 -7.42 -10.28 11.33
C ASP A 118 -7.04 -8.80 11.55
N SER A 119 -6.20 -8.26 10.66
CA SER A 119 -5.68 -6.89 10.73
C SER A 119 -6.79 -5.84 10.67
N GLU A 120 -7.93 -6.15 10.03
CA GLU A 120 -9.07 -5.24 9.91
C GLU A 120 -9.98 -5.28 11.15
N THR A 121 -10.19 -6.46 11.75
CA THR A 121 -11.16 -6.62 12.85
C THR A 121 -10.54 -6.75 14.24
N ARG A 122 -9.22 -6.97 14.34
CA ARG A 122 -8.47 -7.37 15.55
C ARG A 122 -9.05 -8.60 16.26
N ARG A 123 -9.93 -9.37 15.59
CA ARG A 123 -10.48 -10.60 16.14
C ARG A 123 -9.42 -11.68 16.01
N LYS A 124 -9.15 -12.36 17.12
CA LYS A 124 -8.27 -13.52 17.16
C LYS A 124 -9.11 -14.77 16.92
N LYS A 125 -8.85 -15.46 15.81
CA LYS A 125 -9.46 -16.76 15.52
C LYS A 125 -8.42 -17.85 15.77
N LEU A 126 -8.75 -18.82 16.63
CA LEU A 126 -7.93 -20.01 16.78
C LEU A 126 -8.07 -20.87 15.52
N VAL A 127 -6.96 -21.15 14.85
CA VAL A 127 -6.91 -22.00 13.66
C VAL A 127 -5.92 -23.14 13.88
N LEU A 128 -6.25 -24.33 13.36
CA LEU A 128 -5.32 -25.44 13.31
C LEU A 128 -4.50 -25.36 12.01
N LEU A 129 -3.18 -25.18 12.14
CA LEU A 129 -2.23 -25.07 11.04
C LEU A 129 -1.93 -26.44 10.42
N THR A 130 -2.93 -27.01 9.75
CA THR A 130 -2.78 -28.23 8.96
C THR A 130 -2.05 -27.94 7.63
N LYS A 131 -1.45 -28.97 7.02
CA LYS A 131 -0.88 -28.86 5.65
C LYS A 131 -1.91 -28.32 4.65
N LYS A 132 -3.13 -28.86 4.67
CA LYS A 132 -4.25 -28.40 3.82
C LYS A 132 -4.60 -26.93 4.01
N PHE A 133 -4.56 -26.43 5.26
CA PHE A 133 -4.78 -25.02 5.54
C PHE A 133 -3.66 -24.14 4.95
N LYS A 134 -2.40 -24.53 5.15
CA LYS A 134 -1.23 -23.83 4.59
C LYS A 134 -1.28 -23.80 3.06
N ASP A 135 -1.59 -24.93 2.41
CA ASP A 135 -1.71 -25.02 0.95
C ASP A 135 -2.85 -24.13 0.42
N SER A 136 -4.01 -24.14 1.10
CA SER A 136 -5.11 -23.25 0.75
C SER A 136 -4.77 -21.78 0.92
N LEU A 137 -4.01 -21.43 1.95
CA LEU A 137 -3.58 -20.06 2.21
C LEU A 137 -2.63 -19.58 1.10
N LYS A 138 -1.61 -20.37 0.76
CA LYS A 138 -0.69 -20.10 -0.36
C LYS A 138 -1.43 -19.91 -1.68
N GLU A 139 -2.41 -20.77 -1.97
CA GLU A 139 -3.19 -20.66 -3.20
C GLU A 139 -4.08 -19.40 -3.22
N ASN A 140 -4.64 -18.99 -2.08
CA ASN A 140 -5.39 -17.76 -1.98
C ASN A 140 -4.50 -16.52 -2.20
N TYR A 141 -3.30 -16.48 -1.62
CA TYR A 141 -2.32 -15.42 -1.89
C TYR A 141 -1.93 -15.38 -3.36
N ARG A 142 -1.62 -16.53 -3.97
CA ARG A 142 -1.28 -16.63 -5.39
C ARG A 142 -2.41 -16.11 -6.29
N LYS A 143 -3.66 -16.45 -5.98
CA LYS A 143 -4.84 -15.93 -6.71
C LYS A 143 -4.99 -14.42 -6.53
N ARG A 144 -4.84 -13.92 -5.31
CA ARG A 144 -4.93 -12.49 -4.99
C ARG A 144 -3.87 -11.70 -5.76
N ASP A 145 -2.63 -12.18 -5.77
CA ASP A 145 -1.52 -11.59 -6.50
C ASP A 145 -1.78 -11.53 -8.00
N GLN A 146 -2.26 -12.64 -8.59
CA GLN A 146 -2.66 -12.67 -10.00
C GLN A 146 -3.74 -11.65 -10.32
N GLN A 147 -4.76 -11.52 -9.47
CA GLN A 147 -5.83 -10.52 -9.64
C GLN A 147 -5.29 -9.09 -9.55
N LEU A 148 -4.38 -8.81 -8.61
CA LEU A 148 -3.72 -7.50 -8.51
C LEU A 148 -2.92 -7.19 -9.76
N LEU A 149 -2.08 -8.13 -10.21
CA LEU A 149 -1.29 -7.98 -11.43
C LEU A 149 -2.17 -7.74 -12.66
N THR A 150 -3.30 -8.43 -12.78
CA THR A 150 -4.26 -8.21 -13.87
C THR A 150 -4.78 -6.77 -13.87
N ILE A 151 -5.25 -6.26 -12.73
CA ILE A 151 -5.75 -4.88 -12.63
C ILE A 151 -4.63 -3.88 -12.91
N CYS A 152 -3.48 -4.03 -12.25
CA CYS A 152 -2.33 -3.15 -12.42
C CYS A 152 -1.91 -3.06 -13.90
N ARG A 153 -1.88 -4.17 -14.63
CA ARG A 153 -1.58 -4.20 -16.07
C ARG A 153 -2.62 -3.46 -16.90
N GLN A 154 -3.91 -3.60 -16.59
CA GLN A 154 -4.99 -2.88 -17.30
C GLN A 154 -4.82 -1.36 -17.25
N PHE A 155 -4.24 -0.85 -16.17
CA PHE A 155 -3.98 0.58 -15.96
C PHE A 155 -2.52 0.99 -16.15
N ASN A 156 -1.68 0.14 -16.76
CA ASN A 156 -0.26 0.38 -16.99
C ASN A 156 0.50 0.86 -15.72
N SER A 157 0.12 0.29 -14.57
CA SER A 157 0.59 0.67 -13.23
C SER A 157 1.25 -0.52 -12.59
N MET A 158 2.45 -0.89 -13.05
CA MET A 158 3.14 -2.08 -12.56
C MET A 158 3.49 -1.93 -11.06
N PRO A 159 3.21 -2.94 -10.22
CA PRO A 159 3.46 -2.84 -8.79
C PRO A 159 4.93 -3.14 -8.46
N VAL A 160 5.41 -2.48 -7.40
CA VAL A 160 6.66 -2.82 -6.68
C VAL A 160 6.26 -3.52 -5.40
N LYS A 161 6.92 -4.64 -5.09
CA LYS A 161 6.72 -5.38 -3.84
C LYS A 161 7.94 -5.14 -2.97
N ILE A 162 7.71 -4.74 -1.72
CA ILE A 162 8.74 -4.56 -0.70
C ILE A 162 8.51 -5.64 0.35
N LEU A 163 9.53 -6.45 0.59
CA LEU A 163 9.52 -7.50 1.61
C LEU A 163 10.38 -7.05 2.80
N GLY A 164 9.77 -6.95 3.98
CA GLY A 164 10.51 -6.57 5.19
C GLY A 164 10.90 -5.09 5.20
N ASP A 165 12.18 -4.81 5.45
CA ASP A 165 12.69 -3.44 5.55
C ASP A 165 12.77 -2.76 4.17
N PHE A 166 12.33 -1.50 4.11
CA PHE A 166 12.40 -0.72 2.87
C PHE A 166 13.84 -0.37 2.49
N ASP A 167 14.31 -0.88 1.33
CA ASP A 167 15.55 -0.41 0.68
C ASP A 167 15.21 0.55 -0.49
N PRO A 168 15.64 1.83 -0.43
CA PRO A 168 15.49 2.78 -1.54
C PRO A 168 16.06 2.32 -2.89
N LYS A 169 16.97 1.35 -2.90
CA LYS A 169 17.50 0.75 -4.12
C LYS A 169 16.45 0.00 -4.92
N GLU A 170 15.52 -0.69 -4.27
CA GLU A 170 14.46 -1.46 -4.95
C GLU A 170 13.59 -0.56 -5.85
N LEU A 171 13.22 0.63 -5.35
CA LEU A 171 12.51 1.62 -6.15
C LEU A 171 13.38 2.19 -7.28
N THR A 172 14.67 2.38 -7.04
CA THR A 172 15.60 2.88 -8.05
C THR A 172 15.73 1.86 -9.20
N GLU A 173 15.95 0.59 -8.89
CA GLU A 173 16.00 -0.50 -9.86
C GLU A 173 14.69 -0.61 -10.66
N TYR A 174 13.54 -0.47 -9.99
CA TYR A 174 12.24 -0.49 -10.67
C TYR A 174 12.09 0.62 -11.74
N PHE A 175 12.55 1.84 -11.48
CA PHE A 175 12.44 2.94 -12.44
C PHE A 175 13.53 2.94 -13.51
N PHE A 176 14.74 2.47 -13.18
CA PHE A 176 15.91 2.56 -14.07
C PHE A 176 16.30 1.25 -14.75
N GLY A 177 15.70 0.12 -14.36
CA GLY A 177 15.83 -1.17 -15.04
C GLY A 177 17.20 -1.84 -14.93
N TYR A 178 17.89 -1.68 -13.78
CA TYR A 178 19.14 -2.37 -13.48
C TYR A 178 18.91 -3.65 -12.68
#